data_AF-A0AAD1H892-F1
#
_entry.id   AF-A0AAD1H892-F1
#
_cell.length_a   1.000
_cell.length_b   1.000
_cell.length_c   1.000
_cell.angle_alpha   90.00
_cell.angle_beta   90.00
_cell.angle_gamma   90.00
#
_symmetry.space_group_name_H-M   'P 1'
#
loop_
_entity.id
_entity.type
_entity.pdbx_description
1 polymer ?
#
loop_
_entity_poly.entity_id
_entity_poly.type
_entity_poly.pdbx_seq_one_letter_code
_entity_poly.pdbx_strand_id
1 'polypeptide(L)'
;MLYQQAGRPFWRRHRIVTGTAALITFWWLANGWYEAVAISAIVGLFLFVNHRRKALAIRDAGLRARADYEYRLSLAGDQRGVFGRYPPIQAGWFPDPQNRWQLRYFDGAMWTGYVVRR
;
A
#
# COMPACT_ATOMS: atom_id res chain seq x y z
N MET A 1 10.33 16.15 -5.17
CA MET A 1 8.98 15.64 -5.52
C MET A 1 8.14 15.68 -4.26
N LEU A 2 7.09 16.51 -4.29
CA LEU A 2 6.28 16.92 -3.15
C LEU A 2 5.55 15.75 -2.48
N TYR A 3 5.44 15.85 -1.16
CA TYR A 3 4.76 14.93 -0.26
C TYR A 3 3.43 14.42 -0.82
N GLN A 4 3.34 13.10 -0.96
CA GLN A 4 2.14 12.37 -1.27
C GLN A 4 1.16 12.54 -0.10
N GLN A 5 0.27 13.53 -0.19
CA GLN A 5 -0.79 13.77 0.79
C GLN A 5 -1.62 12.49 0.93
N ALA A 6 -1.48 11.83 2.08
CA ALA A 6 -2.31 10.71 2.48
C ALA A 6 -3.77 11.19 2.49
N GLY A 7 -4.53 10.80 1.47
CA GLY A 7 -5.95 11.13 1.33
C GLY A 7 -6.70 10.75 2.60
N ARG A 8 -7.38 11.73 3.21
CA ARG A 8 -8.17 11.53 4.43
C ARG A 8 -9.20 10.40 4.20
N PRO A 9 -9.43 9.52 5.20
CA PRO A 9 -10.33 8.39 5.03
C PRO A 9 -11.75 8.88 4.72
N PHE A 10 -12.31 8.37 3.62
CA PHE A 10 -13.64 8.67 3.07
C PHE A 10 -14.76 8.61 4.13
N TRP A 11 -14.61 7.73 5.12
CA TRP A 11 -15.51 7.55 6.26
C TRP A 11 -15.74 8.80 7.11
N ARG A 12 -14.76 9.71 7.21
CA ARG A 12 -14.93 10.93 8.02
C ARG A 12 -15.85 11.96 7.35
N ARG A 13 -16.06 11.86 6.03
CA ARG A 13 -16.84 12.81 5.24
C ARG A 13 -18.32 12.42 5.07
N HIS A 14 -18.65 11.13 5.19
CA HIS A 14 -19.97 10.60 4.82
C HIS A 14 -20.74 9.94 5.97
N ARG A 15 -20.64 10.46 7.20
CA ARG A 15 -21.39 9.93 8.37
C ARG A 15 -22.91 9.92 8.17
N ILE A 16 -23.44 10.90 7.43
CA ILE A 16 -24.88 11.01 7.15
C ILE A 16 -25.33 9.88 6.22
N VAL A 17 -24.53 9.55 5.20
CA VAL A 17 -24.86 8.51 4.21
C VAL A 17 -24.90 7.13 4.84
N THR A 18 -23.97 6.83 5.76
CA THR A 18 -24.00 5.58 6.52
C THR A 18 -25.19 5.50 7.47
N GLY A 19 -25.55 6.61 8.12
CA GLY A 19 -26.75 6.66 8.97
C GLY A 19 -28.04 6.40 8.19
N THR A 20 -28.22 7.06 7.04
CA THR A 20 -29.40 6.86 6.19
C THR A 20 -29.48 5.44 5.62
N ALA A 21 -28.34 4.88 5.19
CA ALA A 21 -28.29 3.51 4.70
C ALA A 21 -28.67 2.49 5.80
N ALA A 22 -28.19 2.68 7.03
CA ALA A 22 -28.54 1.82 8.15
C ALA A 22 -30.04 1.88 8.49
N LEU A 23 -30.63 3.09 8.50
CA LEU A 23 -32.06 3.27 8.75
C LEU A 23 -32.93 2.64 7.65
N ILE A 24 -32.57 2.80 6.38
CA ILE A 24 -33.29 2.18 5.25
C ILE A 24 -33.20 0.64 5.35
N THR A 25 -32.02 0.11 5.64
CA THR A 25 -31.82 -1.34 5.79
C THR A 25 -32.65 -1.89 6.95
N PHE A 26 -32.68 -1.19 8.09
CA PHE A 26 -33.48 -1.57 9.25
C PHE A 26 -34.98 -1.54 8.96
N TRP A 27 -35.45 -0.52 8.24
CA TRP A 27 -36.85 -0.41 7.83
C TRP A 27 -37.27 -1.51 6.84
N TRP A 28 -36.41 -1.88 5.89
CA TRP A 28 -36.65 -3.01 4.99
C TRP A 28 -36.67 -4.36 5.70
N LEU A 29 -35.80 -4.57 6.69
CA LEU A 29 -35.82 -5.76 7.54
C LEU A 29 -37.12 -5.87 8.35
N ALA A 30 -37.60 -4.75 8.90
CA ALA A 30 -38.86 -4.71 9.65
C ALA A 30 -40.10 -4.99 8.76
N ASN A 31 -40.03 -4.67 7.47
CA ASN A 31 -41.08 -4.94 6.49
C ASN A 31 -40.94 -6.32 5.79
N GLY A 32 -39.92 -7.13 6.14
CA GLY A 32 -39.70 -8.46 5.56
C GLY A 32 -39.13 -8.47 4.13
N TRP A 33 -38.59 -7.35 3.64
CA TRP A 33 -38.10 -7.24 2.27
C TRP A 33 -36.62 -7.65 2.15
N TYR A 34 -36.34 -8.94 2.38
CA TYR A 34 -34.98 -9.48 2.43
C TYR A 34 -34.24 -9.43 1.09
N GLU A 35 -34.98 -9.60 -0.02
CA GLU A 35 -34.41 -9.56 -1.38
C GLU A 35 -33.76 -8.21 -1.69
N ALA A 36 -34.42 -7.10 -1.33
CA ALA A 36 -33.88 -5.75 -1.56
C ALA A 36 -32.62 -5.48 -0.71
N VAL A 37 -32.60 -5.98 0.53
CA VAL A 37 -31.42 -5.90 1.41
C VAL A 37 -30.26 -6.70 0.81
N ALA A 38 -30.51 -7.93 0.35
CA ALA A 38 -29.48 -8.77 -0.26
C ALA A 38 -28.88 -8.11 -1.52
N ILE A 39 -29.72 -7.58 -2.42
CA ILE A 39 -29.25 -6.89 -3.63
C ILE A 39 -28.41 -5.66 -3.26
N SER A 40 -28.86 -4.83 -2.31
CA SER A 40 -28.12 -3.62 -1.92
C SER A 40 -26.76 -3.96 -1.28
N ALA A 41 -26.69 -5.03 -0.48
CA ALA A 41 -25.46 -5.51 0.11
C ALA A 41 -24.49 -6.03 -0.97
N ILE A 42 -24.98 -6.80 -1.94
CA ILE A 42 -24.17 -7.32 -3.06
C ILE A 42 -23.61 -6.17 -3.90
N VAL A 43 -24.45 -5.18 -4.26
CA VAL A 43 -24.02 -4.00 -5.03
C VAL A 43 -22.98 -3.19 -4.25
N GLY A 44 -23.21 -2.97 -2.95
CA GLY A 44 -22.26 -2.27 -2.08
C GLY A 44 -20.90 -2.98 -2.01
N LEU A 45 -20.91 -4.30 -1.83
CA LEU A 45 -19.70 -5.12 -1.82
C LEU A 45 -18.98 -5.07 -3.17
N PHE A 46 -19.71 -5.19 -4.28
CA PHE A 46 -19.15 -5.13 -5.62
C PHE A 46 -18.46 -3.79 -5.90
N LEU A 47 -19.11 -2.67 -5.56
CA LEU A 47 -18.53 -1.34 -5.70
C LEU A 47 -17.29 -1.16 -4.82
N PHE A 48 -17.35 -1.64 -3.57
CA PHE A 48 -16.21 -1.59 -2.67
C PHE A 48 -15.01 -2.38 -3.23
N VAL A 49 -15.23 -3.63 -3.67
CA VAL A 49 -14.18 -4.47 -4.25
C VAL A 49 -13.62 -3.83 -5.51
N ASN A 50 -14.46 -3.35 -6.43
CA ASN A 50 -14.01 -2.71 -7.66
C ASN A 50 -13.19 -1.45 -7.36
N HIS A 51 -13.63 -0.61 -6.43
CA HIS A 51 -12.89 0.58 -6.01
C HIS A 51 -11.54 0.23 -5.39
N ARG A 52 -11.49 -0.82 -4.55
CA ARG A 52 -10.23 -1.32 -3.96
C ARG A 52 -9.30 -1.88 -5.03
N ARG A 53 -9.82 -2.64 -5.99
CA ARG A 53 -9.05 -3.16 -7.15
C ARG A 53 -8.47 -2.04 -7.99
N LYS A 54 -9.25 -1.00 -8.29
CA LYS A 54 -8.75 0.20 -9.01
C LYS A 54 -7.64 0.91 -8.24
N ALA A 55 -7.79 1.08 -6.92
CA ALA A 55 -6.76 1.71 -6.09
C ALA A 55 -5.45 0.89 -6.05
N LEU A 56 -5.55 -0.45 -5.99
CA LEU A 56 -4.40 -1.34 -6.08
C LEU A 56 -3.75 -1.28 -7.47
N ALA A 57 -4.54 -1.30 -8.54
CA ALA A 57 -4.04 -1.22 -9.91
C ALA A 57 -3.24 0.07 -10.18
N ILE A 58 -3.69 1.21 -9.65
CA ILE A 58 -2.95 2.48 -9.78
C ILE A 58 -1.62 2.42 -9.02
N ARG A 59 -1.60 1.82 -7.83
CA ARG A 59 -0.36 1.63 -7.05
C ARG A 59 0.63 0.73 -7.79
N ASP A 60 0.15 -0.41 -8.29
CA ASP A 60 0.98 -1.38 -9.00
C ASP A 60 1.50 -0.83 -10.34
N ALA A 61 0.67 -0.04 -11.06
CA ALA A 61 1.09 0.65 -12.27
C ALA A 61 2.23 1.64 -11.99
N GLY A 62 2.19 2.35 -10.86
CA GLY A 62 3.28 3.23 -10.43
C GLY A 62 4.58 2.47 -10.13
N LEU A 63 4.49 1.30 -9.48
CA LEU A 63 5.66 0.45 -9.22
C LEU A 63 6.27 -0.10 -10.51
N ARG A 64 5.44 -0.57 -11.46
CA ARG A 64 5.89 -1.05 -12.78
C ARG A 64 6.57 0.06 -13.58
N ALA A 65 5.95 1.23 -13.70
CA ALA A 65 6.51 2.35 -14.42
C ALA A 65 7.88 2.79 -13.85
N ARG A 66 8.06 2.68 -12.52
CA ARG A 66 9.34 2.97 -11.89
C ARG A 66 10.38 1.89 -12.17
N ALA A 67 10.02 0.61 -12.08
CA ALA A 67 10.92 -0.50 -12.42
C ALA A 67 11.38 -0.41 -13.89
N ASP A 68 10.47 -0.14 -14.82
CA ASP A 68 10.77 0.02 -16.24
C ASP A 68 11.73 1.20 -16.50
N TYR A 69 11.57 2.29 -15.77
CA TYR A 69 12.45 3.46 -15.86
C TYR A 69 13.88 3.12 -15.39
N GLU A 70 14.02 2.46 -14.24
CA GLU A 70 15.34 2.05 -13.73
C GLU A 70 16.02 1.02 -14.66
N TYR A 71 15.26 0.08 -15.23
CA TYR A 71 15.77 -0.89 -16.21
C TYR A 71 16.27 -0.22 -17.49
N ARG A 72 15.59 0.84 -17.96
CA ARG A 72 16.09 1.62 -19.10
C ARG A 72 17.36 2.39 -18.77
N LEU A 73 17.49 2.93 -17.56
CA LEU A 73 18.70 3.62 -17.12
C LEU A 73 19.90 2.66 -17.01
N SER A 74 19.69 1.44 -16.52
CA SER A 74 20.75 0.43 -16.46
C SER A 74 21.22 0.02 -17.86
N LEU A 75 20.28 -0.17 -18.80
CA LEU A 75 20.59 -0.43 -20.21
C LEU A 75 21.31 0.76 -20.89
N ALA A 76 20.99 1.99 -20.51
CA ALA A 76 21.63 3.20 -21.04
C ALA A 76 23.05 3.44 -20.47
N GLY A 77 23.50 2.63 -19.51
CA GLY A 77 24.85 2.71 -18.97
C GLY A 77 25.10 3.91 -18.06
N ASP A 78 24.10 4.33 -17.27
CA ASP A 78 24.27 5.43 -16.29
C ASP A 78 25.47 5.15 -15.35
N GLN A 79 26.38 6.11 -15.27
CA GLN A 79 27.61 6.02 -14.46
C GLN A 79 27.35 6.01 -12.95
N ARG A 80 26.12 6.29 -12.49
CA ARG A 80 25.73 6.30 -11.07
C ARG A 80 25.55 4.91 -10.43
N GLY A 81 25.70 3.83 -11.19
CA GLY A 81 25.87 2.47 -10.66
C GLY A 81 24.65 1.55 -10.80
N VAL A 82 24.91 0.26 -10.52
CA VAL A 82 24.07 -0.94 -10.67
C VAL A 82 22.61 -0.82 -10.16
N PHE A 83 22.32 0.17 -9.31
CA PHE A 83 21.04 0.34 -8.60
C PHE A 83 20.24 1.60 -8.97
N GLY A 84 20.64 2.34 -10.02
CA GLY A 84 19.89 3.49 -10.52
C GLY A 84 19.78 4.64 -9.50
N ARG A 85 18.58 5.20 -9.31
CA ARG A 85 18.36 6.31 -8.32
C ARG A 85 18.37 5.88 -6.86
N TYR A 86 18.49 4.59 -6.56
CA TYR A 86 18.71 4.14 -5.19
C TYR A 86 20.20 4.22 -4.88
N PRO A 87 20.64 5.12 -3.98
CA PRO A 87 22.01 5.08 -3.52
C PRO A 87 22.27 3.68 -2.94
N PRO A 88 23.42 3.07 -3.23
CA PRO A 88 23.80 1.81 -2.59
C PRO A 88 23.63 2.00 -1.08
N ILE A 89 23.02 1.01 -0.42
CA ILE A 89 22.83 1.04 1.03
C ILE A 89 24.22 1.25 1.63
N GLN A 90 24.43 2.37 2.30
CA GLN A 90 25.73 2.71 2.85
C GLN A 90 26.06 1.74 3.98
N ALA A 91 27.36 1.49 4.17
CA ALA A 91 27.81 0.65 5.26
C ALA A 91 27.35 1.23 6.62
N GLY A 92 26.83 0.38 7.50
CA GLY A 92 26.24 0.84 8.75
C GLY A 92 25.54 -0.24 9.56
N TRP A 93 25.07 0.14 10.75
CA TRP A 93 24.31 -0.73 11.65
C TRP A 93 22.81 -0.66 11.34
N PHE A 94 22.22 -1.79 10.96
CA PHE A 94 20.80 -1.89 10.62
C PHE A 94 20.11 -2.97 11.46
N PRO A 95 18.78 -2.90 11.67
CA PRO A 95 18.05 -3.97 12.34
C PRO A 95 18.26 -5.31 11.64
N ASP A 96 18.65 -6.33 12.39
CA ASP A 96 18.92 -7.66 11.84
C ASP A 96 17.62 -8.28 11.28
N PRO A 97 17.61 -8.69 9.99
CA PRO A 97 16.46 -9.38 9.39
C PRO A 97 16.08 -10.67 10.12
N GLN A 98 17.04 -11.35 10.74
CA GLN A 98 16.83 -12.62 11.44
C GLN A 98 16.42 -12.42 12.90
N ASN A 99 16.83 -11.30 13.52
CA ASN A 99 16.52 -10.99 14.91
C ASN A 99 16.27 -9.50 15.14
N ARG A 100 15.00 -9.12 15.29
CA ARG A 100 14.57 -7.71 15.43
C ARG A 100 15.13 -6.97 16.66
N TRP A 101 15.70 -7.68 17.63
CA TRP A 101 16.28 -7.14 18.86
C TRP A 101 17.78 -6.82 18.75
N GLN A 102 18.38 -7.06 17.58
CA GLN A 102 19.80 -6.86 17.33
C GLN A 102 20.00 -5.94 16.12
N LEU A 103 21.13 -5.23 16.12
CA LEU A 103 21.66 -4.52 14.99
C LEU A 103 22.76 -5.39 14.37
N ARG A 104 22.75 -5.54 13.06
CA ARG A 104 23.78 -6.25 12.29
C ARG A 104 24.45 -5.24 11.36
N TYR A 105 25.77 -5.33 11.24
CA TYR A 105 26.51 -4.42 10.37
C TYR A 105 26.40 -4.89 8.91
N PHE A 106 25.95 -3.98 8.04
CA PHE A 106 25.95 -4.15 6.58
C PHE A 106 27.15 -3.40 6.01
N ASP A 107 27.95 -4.03 5.17
CA ASP A 107 29.20 -3.45 4.63
C ASP A 107 28.99 -2.65 3.32
N GLY A 108 27.77 -2.60 2.81
CA GLY A 108 27.43 -1.97 1.54
C GLY A 108 27.15 -2.98 0.42
N ALA A 109 27.52 -4.25 0.60
CA ALA A 109 27.24 -5.34 -0.34
C ALA A 109 26.51 -6.52 0.33
N MET A 110 26.87 -6.87 1.56
CA MET A 110 26.33 -8.01 2.30
C MET A 110 26.24 -7.77 3.81
N TRP A 111 25.48 -8.62 4.48
CA TRP A 111 25.39 -8.63 5.95
C TRP A 111 26.61 -9.33 6.55
N THR A 112 27.37 -8.60 7.36
CA THR A 112 28.56 -9.14 8.03
C THR A 112 28.20 -9.95 9.28
N GLY A 113 29.16 -10.65 9.89
CA GLY A 113 28.95 -11.36 11.17
C GLY A 113 28.88 -10.45 12.41
N TYR A 114 29.12 -9.14 12.26
CA TYR A 114 29.15 -8.22 13.40
C TYR A 114 27.72 -7.88 13.83
N VAL A 115 27.41 -8.22 15.09
CA VAL A 115 26.10 -7.97 15.72
C VAL A 115 26.27 -7.22 17.02
N VAL A 116 25.35 -6.29 17.29
CA VAL A 116 25.26 -5.50 18.52
C VAL A 116 23.82 -5.56 19.02
N ARG A 117 23.62 -5.63 20.33
CA ARG A 117 22.28 -5.59 20.91
C ARG A 117 21.75 -4.17 20.85
N ARG A 118 20.49 -4.01 20.42
CA ARG A 118 19.84 -2.70 20.34
C ARG A 118 19.49 -2.16 21.74
#